data_AF-A0A0N5CHK1-F1
#
_entry.id   AF-A0A0N5CHK1-F1
#
_cell.length_a   1.000
_cell.length_b   1.000
_cell.length_c   1.000
_cell.angle_alpha   90.00
_cell.angle_beta   90.00
_cell.angle_gamma   90.00
#
_symmetry.space_group_name_H-M   'P 1'
#
loop_
_entity.id
_entity.type
_entity.pdbx_description
1 polymer ?
#
loop_
_entity_poly.entity_id
_entity_poly.type
_entity_poly.pdbx_seq_one_letter_code
_entity_poly.pdbx_strand_id
1 'polypeptide(L)'
;MDFRLIYLYEFKLGQAAAKTSRKINKAFGQRSTNKRTIQRQFQKFRNRDISFQRKEDSRGINVLENEKIKRMVEHNPRITVRKLAGGIECQCSNCIQLLITHKYEEKIDSYIPHEETMTADRYCKKEEEMRKKLSDLKPALVNKRDPILFHDNAEPHVSKTTVQKLKKLECETLLHPAYSPDLSLTDYHLFKELELHLRQKKFTKSDDLKNDVF
;
A
#
# COMPACT_ATOMS: atom_id res chain seq x y z
N MET A 1 -7.93 -23.44 -3.01
CA MET A 1 -9.30 -23.57 -3.55
C MET A 1 -10.30 -23.65 -2.41
N ASP A 2 -11.39 -22.90 -2.45
CA ASP A 2 -12.46 -23.00 -1.45
C ASP A 2 -13.48 -24.06 -1.89
N PHE A 3 -13.59 -25.13 -1.10
CA PHE A 3 -14.49 -26.25 -1.39
C PHE A 3 -15.86 -26.12 -0.69
N ARG A 4 -16.15 -25.01 0.03
CA ARG A 4 -17.40 -24.82 0.78
C ARG A 4 -18.66 -24.93 -0.09
N LEU A 5 -18.63 -24.37 -1.30
CA LEU A 5 -19.75 -24.45 -2.23
C LEU A 5 -20.04 -25.91 -2.65
N ILE A 6 -18.98 -26.68 -2.90
CA ILE A 6 -19.06 -28.10 -3.24
C ILE A 6 -19.57 -28.91 -2.04
N TYR A 7 -19.18 -28.55 -0.81
CA TYR A 7 -19.71 -29.19 0.39
C TYR A 7 -21.22 -28.98 0.52
N LEU A 8 -21.71 -27.76 0.29
CA LEU A 8 -23.15 -27.46 0.39
C LEU A 8 -23.96 -28.21 -0.67
N TYR A 9 -23.45 -28.27 -1.90
CA TYR A 9 -24.09 -29.02 -2.99
C TYR A 9 -24.23 -30.51 -2.62
N GLU A 10 -23.15 -31.14 -2.18
CA GLU A 10 -23.16 -32.56 -1.78
C GLU A 10 -24.00 -32.82 -0.52
N PHE A 11 -24.08 -31.85 0.39
CA PHE A 11 -24.95 -31.91 1.57
C PHE A 11 -26.44 -31.87 1.17
N LYS A 12 -26.83 -30.98 0.24
CA LYS A 12 -28.20 -30.91 -0.29
C LYS A 12 -28.59 -32.19 -1.03
N LEU A 13 -27.63 -32.88 -1.66
CA LEU A 13 -27.82 -34.21 -2.26
C LEU A 13 -27.86 -35.36 -1.23
N GLY A 14 -27.81 -35.07 0.07
CA GLY A 14 -27.89 -36.07 1.13
C GLY A 14 -26.67 -37.01 1.22
N GLN A 15 -25.53 -36.63 0.64
CA GLN A 15 -24.35 -37.48 0.65
C GLN A 15 -23.65 -37.46 2.01
N ALA A 16 -22.95 -38.55 2.36
CA ALA A 16 -22.16 -38.60 3.59
C ALA A 16 -20.80 -37.90 3.42
N ALA A 17 -20.34 -37.20 4.47
CA ALA A 17 -19.08 -36.43 4.46
C ALA A 17 -17.84 -37.25 4.03
N ALA A 18 -17.80 -38.54 4.36
CA ALA A 18 -16.72 -39.43 3.92
C ALA A 18 -16.73 -39.66 2.40
N LYS A 19 -17.92 -39.80 1.80
CA LYS A 19 -18.09 -39.96 0.35
C LYS A 19 -17.76 -38.67 -0.39
N THR A 20 -18.19 -37.52 0.15
CA THR A 20 -17.83 -36.19 -0.35
C THR A 20 -16.31 -35.96 -0.32
N SER A 21 -15.64 -36.34 0.78
CA SER A 21 -14.17 -36.23 0.89
C SER A 21 -13.44 -37.06 -0.17
N ARG A 22 -13.90 -38.30 -0.41
CA ARG A 22 -13.32 -39.18 -1.44
C ARG A 22 -13.54 -38.63 -2.84
N LYS A 23 -14.74 -38.12 -3.15
CA LYS A 23 -15.05 -37.49 -4.45
C LYS A 23 -14.15 -36.29 -4.73
N ILE A 24 -14.01 -35.39 -3.75
CA ILE A 24 -13.19 -34.17 -3.90
C ILE A 24 -11.71 -34.54 -4.04
N ASN A 25 -11.19 -35.46 -3.21
CA ASN A 25 -9.79 -35.88 -3.33
C ASN A 25 -9.52 -36.66 -4.64
N LYS A 26 -10.53 -37.35 -5.19
CA LYS A 26 -10.43 -38.00 -6.51
C LYS A 26 -10.43 -36.98 -7.66
N ALA A 27 -11.23 -35.92 -7.56
CA ALA A 27 -11.36 -34.92 -8.63
C ALA A 27 -10.25 -33.85 -8.61
N PHE A 28 -9.80 -33.43 -7.41
CA PHE A 28 -8.89 -32.30 -7.23
C PHE A 28 -7.51 -32.69 -6.70
N GLY A 29 -7.27 -33.99 -6.44
CA GLY A 29 -5.99 -34.53 -5.95
C GLY A 29 -6.01 -34.93 -4.48
N GLN A 30 -5.13 -35.88 -4.13
CA GLN A 30 -5.00 -36.41 -2.77
C GLN A 30 -4.76 -35.27 -1.77
N ARG A 31 -5.51 -35.23 -0.66
CA ARG A 31 -5.44 -34.22 0.42
C ARG A 31 -6.04 -32.83 0.10
N SER A 32 -6.76 -32.67 -1.00
CA SER A 32 -7.52 -31.44 -1.30
C SER A 32 -8.51 -31.07 -0.18
N THR A 33 -9.07 -32.06 0.50
CA THR A 33 -9.98 -31.86 1.62
C THR A 33 -9.87 -32.97 2.66
N ASN A 34 -10.23 -32.63 3.91
CA ASN A 34 -10.28 -33.57 5.02
C ASN A 34 -11.74 -33.88 5.38
N LYS A 35 -12.07 -35.17 5.56
CA LYS A 35 -13.35 -35.66 6.08
C LYS A 35 -13.81 -34.88 7.32
N ARG A 36 -12.91 -34.58 8.24
CA ARG A 36 -13.21 -33.88 9.51
C ARG A 36 -13.70 -32.44 9.26
N THR A 37 -13.15 -31.77 8.25
CA THR A 37 -13.56 -30.43 7.84
C THR A 37 -14.96 -30.45 7.21
N ILE A 38 -15.24 -31.43 6.36
CA ILE A 38 -16.56 -31.60 5.73
C ILE A 38 -17.62 -31.93 6.77
N GLN A 39 -17.32 -32.82 7.73
CA GLN A 39 -18.24 -33.14 8.83
C GLN A 39 -18.60 -31.90 9.65
N ARG A 40 -17.62 -31.06 10.00
CA ARG A 40 -17.86 -29.81 10.72
C ARG A 40 -18.75 -28.85 9.91
N GLN A 41 -18.54 -28.75 8.59
CA GLN A 41 -19.37 -27.91 7.72
C GLN A 41 -20.80 -28.45 7.56
N PHE A 42 -20.96 -29.77 7.40
CA PHE A 42 -22.30 -30.39 7.33
C PHE A 42 -23.08 -30.19 8.63
N GLN A 43 -22.41 -30.23 9.78
CA GLN A 43 -23.05 -29.93 11.05
C GLN A 43 -23.53 -28.47 11.12
N LYS A 44 -22.75 -27.52 10.57
CA LYS A 44 -23.17 -26.11 10.46
C LYS A 44 -24.39 -25.95 9.54
N PHE A 45 -24.40 -26.64 8.39
CA PHE A 45 -25.53 -26.60 7.47
C PHE A 45 -26.81 -27.21 8.06
N ARG A 46 -26.71 -28.28 8.87
CA ARG A 46 -27.83 -28.83 9.64
C ARG A 46 -28.42 -27.81 10.61
N ASN A 47 -27.56 -26.96 11.19
CA ASN A 47 -27.95 -25.91 12.11
C ASN A 47 -28.42 -24.62 11.40
N ARG A 48 -28.79 -24.69 10.11
CA ARG A 48 -29.25 -23.58 9.23
C ARG A 48 -28.27 -22.40 9.05
N ASP A 49 -27.01 -22.56 9.44
CA ASP A 49 -25.96 -21.57 9.16
C ASP A 49 -25.35 -21.86 7.77
N ILE A 50 -25.99 -21.34 6.72
CA ILE A 50 -25.56 -21.47 5.30
C ILE A 50 -24.63 -20.30 4.91
N SER A 51 -24.17 -19.49 5.87
CA SER A 51 -23.32 -18.33 5.58
C SER A 51 -22.02 -18.75 4.88
N PHE A 52 -21.82 -18.25 3.65
CA PHE A 52 -20.64 -18.54 2.83
C PHE A 52 -19.42 -17.72 3.26
N GLN A 53 -19.64 -16.68 4.06
CA GLN A 53 -18.60 -15.83 4.57
C GLN A 53 -17.85 -16.53 5.70
N ARG A 54 -16.52 -16.48 5.65
CA ARG A 54 -15.69 -16.76 6.81
C ARG A 54 -16.19 -15.80 7.90
N LYS A 55 -16.84 -16.30 8.96
CA LYS A 55 -17.03 -15.50 10.19
C LYS A 55 -15.64 -14.97 10.53
N GLU A 56 -15.46 -13.66 10.42
CA GLU A 56 -14.28 -13.00 10.96
C GLU A 56 -14.25 -13.43 12.42
N ASP A 57 -13.25 -14.23 12.79
CA ASP A 57 -13.04 -14.61 14.17
C ASP A 57 -13.05 -13.31 14.95
N SER A 58 -14.03 -13.16 15.84
CA SER A 58 -14.14 -12.09 16.82
C SER A 58 -12.99 -12.21 17.82
N ARG A 59 -11.79 -11.89 17.34
CA ARG A 59 -10.57 -11.59 18.08
C ARG A 59 -10.14 -10.13 17.86
N GLY A 60 -11.05 -9.29 17.36
CA GLY A 60 -10.81 -7.88 17.12
C GLY A 60 -11.54 -7.02 18.15
N ILE A 61 -10.76 -6.39 19.03
CA ILE A 61 -10.87 -4.95 19.36
C ILE A 61 -12.17 -4.51 20.07
N ASN A 62 -12.02 -4.07 21.32
CA ASN A 62 -13.11 -3.55 22.14
C ASN A 62 -13.64 -2.22 21.54
N VAL A 63 -14.93 -2.17 21.21
CA VAL A 63 -15.62 -1.00 20.63
C VAL A 63 -15.41 0.27 21.48
N LEU A 64 -15.22 0.13 22.79
CA LEU A 64 -14.97 1.25 23.70
C LEU A 64 -13.57 1.87 23.54
N GLU A 65 -12.56 1.06 23.21
CA GLU A 65 -11.18 1.52 22.98
C GLU A 65 -11.08 2.31 21.67
N ASN A 66 -11.87 1.93 20.67
CA ASN A 66 -11.96 2.62 19.38
C ASN A 66 -12.51 4.04 19.49
N GLU A 67 -13.61 4.23 20.22
CA GLU A 67 -14.22 5.55 20.42
C GLU A 67 -13.32 6.50 21.23
N LYS A 68 -12.47 5.96 22.12
CA LYS A 68 -11.48 6.75 22.85
C LYS A 68 -10.34 7.22 21.95
N ILE A 69 -9.83 6.35 21.08
CA ILE A 69 -8.76 6.69 20.12
C ILE A 69 -9.19 7.82 19.20
N LYS A 70 -10.38 7.71 18.63
CA LYS A 70 -10.95 8.71 17.72
C LYS A 70 -10.98 10.11 18.34
N ARG A 71 -11.49 10.24 19.57
CA ARG A 71 -11.54 11.53 20.28
C ARG A 71 -10.15 12.13 20.55
N MET A 72 -9.16 11.30 20.88
CA MET A 72 -7.81 11.77 21.17
C MET A 72 -7.07 12.26 19.92
N VAL A 73 -7.24 11.55 18.80
CA VAL A 73 -6.60 11.91 17.51
C VAL A 73 -7.26 13.15 16.89
N GLU A 74 -8.59 13.28 16.99
CA GLU A 74 -9.32 14.46 16.49
C GLU A 74 -8.99 15.74 17.27
N HIS A 75 -8.77 15.65 18.59
CA HIS A 75 -8.43 16.81 19.42
C HIS A 75 -7.00 17.32 19.19
N ASN A 76 -6.06 16.42 18.90
CA ASN A 76 -4.67 16.79 18.61
C ASN A 76 -4.07 15.84 17.55
N PRO A 77 -4.07 16.25 16.27
CA PRO A 77 -3.57 15.42 15.17
C PRO A 77 -2.06 15.11 15.23
N ARG A 78 -1.30 15.78 16.10
CA ARG A 78 0.15 15.58 16.30
C ARG A 78 0.48 14.78 17.57
N ILE A 79 -0.50 14.14 18.20
CA ILE A 79 -0.28 13.31 19.39
C ILE A 79 0.55 12.07 19.03
N THR A 80 1.56 11.77 19.83
CA THR A 80 2.44 10.62 19.59
C THR A 80 1.80 9.31 20.05
N VAL A 81 2.10 8.22 19.33
CA VAL A 81 1.63 6.85 19.63
C VAL A 81 1.89 6.45 21.09
N ARG A 82 3.03 6.83 21.67
CA ARG A 82 3.37 6.52 23.07
C ARG A 82 2.45 7.23 24.07
N LYS A 83 2.03 8.46 23.77
CA LYS A 83 1.12 9.24 24.62
C LYS A 83 -0.34 8.81 24.44
N LEU A 84 -0.72 8.41 23.23
CA LEU A 84 -1.97 7.70 22.93
C LEU A 84 -2.07 6.39 23.74
N ALA A 85 -1.02 5.56 23.67
CA ALA A 85 -0.96 4.27 24.35
C ALA A 85 -1.14 4.39 25.86
N GLY A 86 -0.48 5.37 26.49
CA GLY A 86 -0.66 5.66 27.91
C GLY A 86 -2.06 6.14 28.29
N GLY A 87 -2.79 6.81 27.40
CA GLY A 87 -4.15 7.29 27.65
C GLY A 87 -5.25 6.22 27.50
N ILE A 88 -4.95 5.13 26.80
CA ILE A 88 -5.88 4.01 26.54
C ILE A 88 -5.46 2.76 27.32
N GLU A 89 -4.36 2.82 28.07
CA GLU A 89 -3.75 1.70 28.80
C GLU A 89 -3.46 0.49 27.91
N CYS A 90 -3.13 0.73 26.62
CA CYS A 90 -2.75 -0.31 25.66
C CYS A 90 -1.23 -0.35 25.43
N GLN A 91 -0.72 -1.53 25.05
CA GLN A 91 0.64 -1.62 24.51
C GLN A 91 0.74 -0.86 23.18
N CYS A 92 1.86 -0.16 22.96
CA CYS A 92 2.06 0.67 21.75
C CYS A 92 1.76 -0.09 20.45
N SER A 93 2.14 -1.36 20.36
CA SER A 93 1.88 -2.24 19.20
C SER A 93 0.38 -2.39 18.91
N ASN A 94 -0.43 -2.56 19.95
CA ASN A 94 -1.88 -2.70 19.82
C ASN A 94 -2.51 -1.37 19.41
N CYS A 95 -2.03 -0.26 19.98
CA CYS A 95 -2.54 1.06 19.64
C CYS A 95 -2.22 1.43 18.17
N ILE A 96 -1.06 1.01 17.64
CA ILE A 96 -0.73 1.14 16.20
C ILE A 96 -1.69 0.32 15.34
N GLN A 97 -1.90 -0.95 15.70
CA GLN A 97 -2.83 -1.83 14.96
C GLN A 97 -4.26 -1.27 14.94
N LEU A 98 -4.68 -0.63 16.04
CA LEU A 98 -5.96 0.05 16.16
C LEU A 98 -6.05 1.29 15.26
N LEU A 99 -5.03 2.16 15.25
CA LEU A 99 -4.98 3.33 14.37
C LEU A 99 -5.06 2.93 12.89
N ILE A 100 -4.35 1.87 12.50
CA ILE A 100 -4.40 1.28 11.16
C ILE A 100 -5.81 0.77 10.85
N THR A 101 -6.48 0.12 11.82
CA THR A 101 -7.84 -0.40 11.64
C THR A 101 -8.87 0.72 11.41
N HIS A 102 -8.65 1.89 12.02
CA HIS A 102 -9.49 3.08 11.85
C HIS A 102 -9.06 4.00 10.71
N LYS A 103 -8.08 3.59 9.91
CA LYS A 103 -7.55 4.37 8.77
C LYS A 103 -7.00 5.74 9.18
N TYR A 104 -6.46 5.87 10.40
CA TYR A 104 -5.66 7.03 10.76
C TYR A 104 -4.24 6.83 10.24
N GLU A 105 -3.75 7.80 9.47
CA GLU A 105 -2.40 7.80 8.89
C GLU A 105 -1.59 8.97 9.44
N GLU A 106 -0.31 8.74 9.75
CA GLU A 106 0.61 9.78 10.25
C GLU A 106 1.14 10.64 9.10
N LYS A 107 1.17 11.97 9.30
CA LYS A 107 1.62 12.94 8.29
C LYS A 107 2.75 13.82 8.85
N ILE A 108 3.87 13.93 8.13
CA ILE A 108 5.03 14.76 8.48
C ILE A 108 5.16 15.90 7.47
N ASP A 109 5.35 17.14 7.93
CA ASP A 109 5.57 18.34 7.10
C ASP A 109 7.05 18.39 6.61
N SER A 110 7.30 18.62 5.31
CA SER A 110 8.63 18.44 4.66
C SER A 110 9.52 19.71 4.56
N TYR A 111 10.84 19.52 4.44
CA TYR A 111 11.91 20.56 4.40
C TYR A 111 12.47 20.79 2.96
N ILE A 112 12.79 22.06 2.60
CA ILE A 112 13.18 22.53 1.25
C ILE A 112 14.54 23.28 1.28
N PRO A 113 15.53 23.02 0.38
CA PRO A 113 16.77 23.81 0.27
C PRO A 113 16.56 25.18 -0.43
N HIS A 114 17.22 26.23 0.08
CA HIS A 114 16.75 27.63 -0.01
C HIS A 114 16.97 28.39 -1.35
N GLU A 115 17.85 27.99 -2.27
CA GLU A 115 18.38 28.98 -3.24
C GLU A 115 17.86 28.92 -4.68
N GLU A 116 17.21 27.85 -5.16
CA GLU A 116 16.58 27.89 -6.50
C GLU A 116 15.29 27.08 -6.55
N THR A 117 14.16 27.78 -6.65
CA THR A 117 12.84 27.16 -6.75
C THR A 117 12.72 26.39 -8.07
N MET A 118 12.27 25.14 -7.99
CA MET A 118 11.90 24.37 -9.18
C MET A 118 10.67 25.01 -9.82
N THR A 119 10.85 25.66 -10.97
CA THR A 119 9.75 26.20 -11.79
C THR A 119 9.27 25.19 -12.83
N ALA A 120 8.06 25.38 -13.35
CA ALA A 120 7.48 24.50 -14.37
C ALA A 120 8.34 24.38 -15.64
N ASP A 121 8.90 25.49 -16.13
CA ASP A 121 9.76 25.49 -17.32
C ASP A 121 11.06 24.71 -17.08
N ARG A 122 11.64 24.84 -15.88
CA ARG A 122 12.85 24.10 -15.50
C ARG A 122 12.57 22.61 -15.38
N TYR A 123 11.40 22.24 -14.86
CA TYR A 123 10.95 20.85 -14.81
C TYR A 123 10.82 20.26 -16.22
N CYS A 124 10.09 20.95 -17.11
CA CYS A 124 9.93 20.52 -18.50
C CYS A 124 11.27 20.30 -19.22
N LYS A 125 12.23 21.21 -19.02
CA LYS A 125 13.58 21.09 -19.59
C LYS A 125 14.32 19.85 -19.06
N LYS A 126 14.28 19.60 -17.74
CA LYS A 126 14.89 18.41 -17.14
C LYS A 126 14.27 17.13 -17.68
N GLU A 127 12.96 17.12 -17.93
CA GLU A 127 12.30 15.94 -18.47
C GLU A 127 12.74 15.60 -19.90
N GLU A 128 12.90 16.61 -20.76
CA GLU A 128 13.45 16.41 -22.12
C GLU A 128 14.89 15.86 -22.08
N GLU A 129 15.74 16.40 -21.21
CA GLU A 129 17.11 15.90 -21.02
C GLU A 129 17.13 14.45 -20.54
N MET A 130 16.24 14.11 -19.59
CA MET A 130 16.05 12.75 -19.09
C MET A 130 15.64 11.79 -20.21
N ARG A 131 14.69 12.20 -21.07
CA ARG A 131 14.22 11.37 -22.20
C ARG A 131 15.29 11.14 -23.25
N LYS A 132 16.08 12.15 -23.58
CA LYS A 132 17.24 12.00 -24.48
C LYS A 132 18.21 10.94 -23.94
N LYS A 133 18.60 11.08 -22.67
CA LYS A 133 19.48 10.10 -22.00
C LYS A 133 18.86 8.70 -21.95
N LEU A 134 17.55 8.60 -21.72
CA LEU A 134 16.84 7.31 -21.69
C LEU A 134 16.83 6.66 -23.08
N SER A 135 16.68 7.45 -24.15
CA SER A 135 16.77 6.99 -25.53
C SER A 135 18.15 6.41 -25.84
N ASP A 136 19.21 7.07 -25.38
CA ASP A 136 20.59 6.63 -25.60
C ASP A 136 20.92 5.37 -24.78
N LEU A 137 20.53 5.33 -23.50
CA LEU A 137 20.87 4.25 -22.57
C LEU A 137 20.02 2.99 -22.76
N LYS A 138 18.72 3.16 -23.04
CA LYS A 138 17.73 2.08 -23.11
C LYS A 138 16.72 2.34 -24.23
N PRO A 139 17.12 2.30 -25.51
CA PRO A 139 16.23 2.57 -26.64
C PRO A 139 15.03 1.62 -26.67
N ALA A 140 15.19 0.39 -26.18
CA ALA A 140 14.11 -0.60 -26.08
C ALA A 140 12.98 -0.20 -25.11
N LEU A 141 13.22 0.69 -24.13
CA LEU A 141 12.19 1.21 -23.23
C LEU A 141 11.45 2.40 -23.84
N VAL A 142 12.14 3.22 -24.64
CA VAL A 142 11.53 4.35 -25.35
C VAL A 142 10.67 3.87 -26.51
N ASN A 143 11.04 2.75 -27.15
CA ASN A 143 10.28 2.16 -28.25
C ASN A 143 9.06 1.32 -27.81
N LYS A 144 8.79 1.17 -26.51
CA LYS A 144 7.53 0.57 -26.02
C LYS A 144 6.42 1.62 -26.11
N ARG A 145 5.20 1.19 -26.47
CA ARG A 145 4.02 2.05 -26.51
C ARG A 145 3.83 2.74 -25.15
N ASP A 146 3.82 4.06 -25.21
CA ASP A 146 3.40 5.03 -24.19
C ASP A 146 4.14 4.91 -22.83
N PRO A 147 5.27 5.63 -22.65
CA PRO A 147 5.95 5.70 -21.36
C PRO A 147 5.05 6.34 -20.30
N ILE A 148 4.75 5.59 -19.24
CA ILE A 148 4.01 6.08 -18.08
C ILE A 148 4.98 6.81 -17.16
N LEU A 149 4.72 8.09 -16.92
CA LEU A 149 5.47 8.91 -15.98
C LEU A 149 4.76 8.90 -14.62
N PHE A 150 5.53 8.61 -13.57
CA PHE A 150 5.06 8.63 -12.19
C PHE A 150 5.80 9.72 -11.41
N HIS A 151 5.08 10.76 -11.01
CA HIS A 151 5.57 11.87 -10.20
C HIS A 151 4.47 12.34 -9.22
N ASP A 152 4.84 13.15 -8.25
CA ASP A 152 3.93 13.73 -7.26
C ASP A 152 3.17 14.95 -7.82
N ASN A 153 2.21 15.46 -7.04
CA ASN A 153 1.36 16.59 -7.42
C ASN A 153 1.97 17.97 -7.08
N ALA A 154 3.31 18.08 -7.03
CA ALA A 154 3.96 19.35 -6.76
C ALA A 154 3.54 20.41 -7.80
N GLU A 155 3.43 21.68 -7.38
CA GLU A 155 2.92 22.78 -8.20
C GLU A 155 3.55 22.89 -9.61
N PRO A 156 4.87 22.71 -9.79
CA PRO A 156 5.49 22.70 -11.12
C PRO A 156 5.02 21.54 -12.00
N HIS A 157 4.69 20.39 -11.41
CA HIS A 157 4.32 19.17 -12.13
C HIS A 157 2.86 19.20 -12.62
N VAL A 158 1.97 19.82 -11.84
CA VAL A 158 0.54 19.98 -12.19
C VAL A 158 0.25 21.27 -12.96
N SER A 159 1.27 22.10 -13.19
CA SER A 159 1.12 23.36 -13.91
C SER A 159 0.63 23.15 -15.36
N LYS A 160 -0.09 24.15 -15.89
CA LYS A 160 -0.64 24.08 -17.25
C LYS A 160 0.44 23.87 -18.30
N THR A 161 1.60 24.51 -18.13
CA THR A 161 2.74 24.40 -19.05
C THR A 161 3.29 22.98 -19.06
N THR A 162 3.46 22.36 -17.89
CA THR A 162 3.94 20.97 -17.76
C THR A 162 2.96 19.97 -18.36
N VAL A 163 1.65 20.07 -18.05
CA VAL A 163 0.64 19.17 -18.61
C VAL A 163 0.57 19.26 -20.14
N GLN A 164 0.64 20.47 -20.70
CA GLN A 164 0.69 20.66 -22.16
C GLN A 164 1.95 20.05 -22.78
N LYS A 165 3.08 20.18 -22.10
CA LYS A 165 4.36 19.63 -22.54
C LYS A 165 4.36 18.11 -22.53
N LEU A 166 3.91 17.50 -21.44
CA LEU A 166 3.77 16.05 -21.28
C LEU A 166 2.86 15.43 -22.35
N LYS A 167 1.74 16.10 -22.66
CA LYS A 167 0.84 15.71 -23.74
C LYS A 167 1.53 15.75 -25.11
N LYS A 168 2.36 16.78 -25.38
CA LYS A 168 3.16 16.88 -26.61
C LYS A 168 4.23 15.79 -26.72
N LEU A 169 4.72 15.30 -25.59
CA LEU A 169 5.71 14.23 -25.50
C LEU A 169 5.09 12.82 -25.48
N GLU A 170 3.77 12.71 -25.67
CA GLU A 170 3.01 11.45 -25.68
C GLU A 170 3.23 10.59 -24.43
N CYS A 171 3.39 11.23 -23.25
CA CYS A 171 3.51 10.50 -22.00
C CYS A 171 2.25 10.60 -21.16
N GLU A 172 1.83 9.43 -20.69
CA GLU A 172 0.72 9.29 -19.76
C GLU A 172 1.24 9.56 -18.34
N THR A 173 0.57 10.45 -17.61
CA THR A 173 0.87 10.69 -16.20
C THR A 173 -0.04 9.81 -15.35
N LEU A 174 0.57 9.03 -14.47
CA LEU A 174 -0.20 8.21 -13.53
C LEU A 174 -0.73 9.10 -12.39
N LEU A 175 -2.02 8.94 -12.06
CA LEU A 175 -2.65 9.71 -10.99
C LEU A 175 -1.98 9.41 -9.64
N HIS A 176 -1.41 10.44 -9.01
CA HIS A 176 -0.86 10.35 -7.67
C HIS A 176 -1.85 10.95 -6.67
N PRO A 177 -2.19 10.27 -5.57
CA PRO A 177 -3.00 10.86 -4.51
C PRO A 177 -2.21 11.97 -3.78
N ALA A 178 -2.93 12.97 -3.25
CA ALA A 178 -2.26 14.07 -2.55
C ALA A 178 -1.58 13.57 -1.27
N TYR A 179 -0.32 13.98 -1.06
CA TYR A 179 0.48 13.67 0.14
C TYR A 179 0.74 12.18 0.41
N SER A 180 1.06 11.40 -0.62
CA SER A 180 1.36 9.96 -0.49
C SER A 180 2.79 9.59 -0.89
N PRO A 181 3.82 10.10 -0.18
CA PRO A 181 5.22 9.78 -0.49
C PRO A 181 5.53 8.28 -0.34
N ASP A 182 4.76 7.53 0.44
CA ASP A 182 4.86 6.08 0.56
C ASP A 182 4.49 5.31 -0.72
N LEU A 183 3.71 5.93 -1.61
CA LEU A 183 3.38 5.37 -2.93
C LEU A 183 4.45 5.70 -3.97
N SER A 184 5.31 6.68 -3.70
CA SER A 184 6.43 7.06 -4.54
C SER A 184 7.59 6.07 -4.32
N LEU A 185 7.91 5.28 -5.36
CA LEU A 185 9.10 4.42 -5.34
C LEU A 185 10.37 5.24 -5.06
N THR A 186 10.41 6.50 -5.52
CA THR A 186 11.52 7.41 -5.30
C THR A 186 11.65 7.79 -3.83
N ASP A 187 10.55 8.15 -3.17
CA ASP A 187 10.60 8.63 -1.78
C ASP A 187 10.76 7.46 -0.79
N TYR A 188 10.06 6.34 -1.00
CA TYR A 188 10.09 5.21 -0.08
C TYR A 188 11.37 4.37 -0.18
N HIS A 189 11.87 4.13 -1.41
CA HIS A 189 13.06 3.30 -1.61
C HIS A 189 14.33 4.14 -1.79
N LEU A 190 14.36 4.98 -2.82
CA LEU A 190 15.60 5.66 -3.23
C LEU A 190 16.08 6.68 -2.18
N PHE A 191 15.19 7.58 -1.74
CA PHE A 191 15.58 8.62 -0.79
C PHE A 191 15.79 8.11 0.63
N LYS A 192 15.11 7.02 1.01
CA LYS A 192 15.37 6.36 2.29
C LYS A 192 16.77 5.76 2.35
N GLU A 193 17.22 5.12 1.27
CA GLU A 193 18.59 4.62 1.17
C GLU A 193 19.60 5.76 1.18
N LEU A 194 19.31 6.84 0.44
CA LEU A 194 20.14 8.04 0.45
C LEU A 194 20.24 8.68 1.84
N GLU A 195 19.14 8.79 2.57
CA GLU A 195 19.11 9.32 3.93
C GLU A 195 20.02 8.51 4.87
N LEU A 196 19.95 7.17 4.78
CA LEU A 196 20.82 6.28 5.55
C LEU A 196 22.29 6.49 5.21
N HIS A 197 22.63 6.66 3.93
CA HIS A 197 23.98 6.94 3.45
C HIS A 197 24.52 8.28 3.94
N LEU A 198 23.65 9.30 4.02
CA LEU A 198 24.03 10.65 4.43
C LEU A 198 24.04 10.88 5.95
N ARG A 199 23.39 10.01 6.74
CA ARG A 199 23.13 10.19 8.19
C ARG A 199 24.35 10.47 9.07
N GLN A 200 25.55 10.11 8.64
CA GLN A 200 26.81 10.32 9.39
C GLN A 200 27.81 11.20 8.65
N LYS A 201 27.46 11.74 7.48
CA LYS A 201 28.34 12.59 6.68
C LYS A 201 28.03 14.05 6.96
N LYS A 202 29.08 14.86 7.09
CA LYS A 202 28.98 16.31 7.19
C LYS A 202 29.70 16.91 5.99
N PHE A 203 29.00 17.72 5.22
CA PHE A 203 29.55 18.39 4.06
C PHE A 203 29.67 19.88 4.37
N THR A 204 30.85 20.45 4.08
CA THR A 204 31.10 21.88 4.22
C THR A 204 30.92 22.65 2.91
N LYS A 205 31.02 21.96 1.77
CA LYS A 205 30.85 22.53 0.43
C LYS A 205 29.78 21.75 -0.33
N SER A 206 29.05 22.45 -1.19
CA SER A 206 28.04 21.85 -2.07
C SER A 206 28.64 20.85 -3.06
N ASP A 207 29.88 21.08 -3.51
CA ASP A 207 30.56 20.21 -4.47
C ASP A 207 30.90 18.84 -3.86
N ASP A 208 31.27 18.82 -2.58
CA ASP A 208 31.57 17.58 -1.85
C ASP A 208 30.30 16.71 -1.73
N LEU A 209 29.15 17.34 -1.49
CA LEU A 209 27.85 16.65 -1.49
C LEU A 209 27.50 16.12 -2.88
N LYS A 210 27.74 16.93 -3.93
CA LYS A 210 27.42 16.55 -5.30
C LYS A 210 28.22 15.34 -5.76
N ASN A 211 29.51 15.29 -5.46
CA ASN A 211 30.39 14.18 -5.83
C ASN A 211 30.11 12.88 -5.04
N ASP A 212 29.50 12.96 -3.86
CA ASP A 212 29.15 11.78 -3.05
C ASP A 212 27.81 11.15 -3.45
N VAL A 213 26.92 11.94 -4.08
CA VAL A 213 25.54 11.55 -4.42
C VAL A 213 25.33 11.27 -5.92
N PHE A 214 26.05 11.98 -6.81
CA PHE A 214 25.87 11.92 -8.27
C PHE A 214 27.14 11.48 -8.99
#